data_AF-A0A7Y1Y754-F1
#
_entry.id   AF-A0A7Y1Y754-F1
#
_cell.length_a   1.000
_cell.length_b   1.000
_cell.length_c   1.000
_cell.angle_alpha   90.00
_cell.angle_beta   90.00
_cell.angle_gamma   90.00
#
_symmetry.space_group_name_H-M   'P 1'
#
loop_
_entity.id
_entity.type
_entity.pdbx_description
1 polymer ?
#
loop_
_entity_poly.entity_id
_entity_poly.type
_entity_poly.pdbx_seq_one_letter_code
_entity_poly.pdbx_strand_id
1 'polypeptide(L)' 'MDLFDINSLFPQLVLALGAALAGGNGLALWHDRRGRRPEGLGELRVGRARWLVVVGLIMAGWGLATLIT' A
#
# COMPACT_ATOMS: atom_id res chain seq x y z
N MET A 1 23.50 -6.08 0.23
CA MET A 1 22.12 -6.39 -0.20
C MET A 1 22.13 -6.52 -1.71
N ASP A 2 22.08 -7.75 -2.21
CA ASP A 2 21.89 -7.97 -3.64
C ASP A 2 20.41 -7.77 -3.96
N LEU A 3 20.09 -6.68 -4.64
CA LEU A 3 18.72 -6.32 -5.00
C LEU A 3 18.06 -7.39 -5.89
N PHE A 4 18.85 -8.23 -6.56
CA PHE A 4 18.39 -9.28 -7.47
C PHE A 4 18.54 -10.70 -6.91
N ASP A 5 18.80 -10.86 -5.61
CA ASP A 5 18.81 -12.18 -4.97
C ASP A 5 17.38 -12.77 -4.94
N ILE A 6 17.25 -14.01 -5.39
CA ILE A 6 16.00 -14.77 -5.42
C ILE A 6 15.38 -14.88 -4.01
N ASN A 7 16.21 -14.99 -2.97
CA ASN A 7 15.74 -15.06 -1.59
C ASN A 7 15.13 -13.72 -1.12
N SER A 8 15.54 -12.62 -1.74
CA SER A 8 15.04 -11.27 -1.45
C SER A 8 13.83 -10.88 -2.32
N LEU A 9 13.56 -11.60 -3.42
CA LEU A 9 12.46 -11.29 -4.33
C LEU A 9 11.09 -11.30 -3.63
N PHE A 10 10.82 -12.30 -2.80
CA PHE A 10 9.53 -12.38 -2.12
C PHE A 10 9.33 -11.23 -1.13
N PRO A 11 10.26 -10.95 -0.20
CA PRO A 11 10.16 -9.76 0.66
C PRO A 11 10.03 -8.43 -0.11
N GLN A 12 10.75 -8.27 -1.23
CA GLN A 12 10.63 -7.09 -2.10
C GLN A 12 9.24 -6.95 -2.73
N LEU A 13 8.66 -8.05 -3.22
CA LEU A 13 7.30 -8.05 -3.77
C LEU A 13 6.27 -7.72 -2.71
N VAL A 14 6.40 -8.29 -1.51
CA VAL A 14 5.50 -8.00 -0.38
C VAL A 14 5.62 -6.54 0.04
N LEU A 15 6.85 -6.00 0.10
CA LEU A 15 7.11 -4.59 0.38
C LEU A 15 6.48 -3.69 -0.68
N ALA A 16 6.74 -3.95 -1.96
CA ALA A 16 6.21 -3.15 -3.06
C ALA A 16 4.67 -3.18 -3.10
N LEU A 17 4.07 -4.36 -2.93
CA LEU A 17 2.63 -4.54 -2.89
C LEU A 17 2.02 -3.82 -1.68
N GLY A 18 2.61 -3.97 -0.50
CA GLY A 18 2.18 -3.29 0.71
C GLY A 18 2.22 -1.77 0.56
N ALA A 19 3.32 -1.24 0.01
CA ALA A 19 3.50 0.17 -0.27
C ALA A 19 2.48 0.70 -1.29
N ALA A 20 2.22 -0.05 -2.37
CA ALA A 20 1.20 0.31 -3.36
C ALA A 20 -0.22 0.31 -2.77
N LEU A 21 -0.54 -0.68 -1.93
CA LEU A 21 -1.84 -0.78 -1.27
C LEU A 21 -2.05 0.38 -0.29
N ALA A 22 -1.05 0.68 0.54
CA ALA A 22 -1.11 1.78 1.49
C ALA A 22 -1.11 3.15 0.79
N GLY A 23 -0.23 3.35 -0.19
CA GLY A 23 -0.11 4.59 -0.93
C GLY A 23 -1.36 4.90 -1.76
N GLY A 24 -1.83 3.95 -2.57
CA GLY A 24 -2.99 4.14 -3.44
C GLY A 24 -4.28 4.42 -2.66
N ASN A 25 -4.56 3.64 -1.62
CA ASN A 25 -5.75 3.84 -0.78
C ASN A 25 -5.61 5.09 0.11
N GLY A 26 -4.39 5.40 0.58
CA GLY A 26 -4.11 6.61 1.36
C GLY A 26 -4.34 7.88 0.55
N LEU A 27 -3.85 7.90 -0.69
CA LEU A 27 -4.10 9.00 -1.63
C LEU A 27 -5.58 9.14 -1.95
N ALA A 28 -6.29 8.02 -2.19
CA ALA A 28 -7.73 8.06 -2.42
C ALA A 28 -8.50 8.68 -1.23
N LEU A 29 -8.16 8.28 0.00
CA LEU A 29 -8.75 8.87 1.22
C LEU A 29 -8.42 10.36 1.39
N TRP A 30 -7.21 10.78 1.01
CA TRP A 30 -6.81 12.17 1.09
C TRP A 30 -7.54 13.05 0.08
N HIS A 31 -7.72 12.57 -1.14
CA HIS A 31 -8.51 13.24 -2.18
C HIS A 31 -9.99 13.35 -1.78
N ASP A 32 -10.57 12.27 -1.25
CA ASP A 32 -11.96 12.23 -0.76
C ASP A 32 -12.18 13.24 0.38
N ARG A 33 -11.26 13.32 1.35
CA ARG A 33 -11.28 14.34 2.41
C ARG A 33 -11.19 15.79 1.91
N ARG A 34 -10.59 16.01 0.74
CA ARG A 34 -10.47 17.33 0.11
C ARG A 34 -11.64 17.67 -0.81
N GLY A 35 -12.64 16.79 -0.91
CA GLY A 35 -13.76 16.92 -1.84
C GLY A 35 -13.33 16.81 -3.31
N ARG A 36 -12.10 16.37 -3.59
CA ARG A 36 -11.56 16.22 -4.94
C ARG A 36 -11.83 14.80 -5.42
N ARG A 37 -13.07 14.57 -5.85
CA ARG A 37 -13.50 13.27 -6.39
C ARG A 37 -13.49 13.34 -7.93
N PRO A 38 -12.97 12.32 -8.64
CA PRO A 38 -13.10 12.27 -10.08
C PRO A 38 -14.58 12.15 -10.50
N GLU A 39 -14.96 12.88 -11.54
CA GLU A 39 -16.30 12.79 -12.11
C GLU A 39 -16.50 11.40 -12.74
N GLY A 40 -17.71 10.83 -12.62
CA GLY A 40 -18.06 9.52 -13.17
C GLY A 40 -17.64 8.30 -12.33
N LEU A 41 -17.00 8.48 -11.17
CA LEU A 41 -16.70 7.38 -10.23
C LEU A 41 -17.69 7.34 -9.07
N GLY A 42 -18.28 6.16 -8.82
CA GLY A 42 -19.17 5.90 -7.68
C GLY A 42 -18.49 6.12 -6.32
N GLU A 43 -19.26 6.09 -5.23
CA GLU A 43 -18.83 6.45 -3.87
C GLU A 43 -17.60 5.69 -3.34
N LEU A 44 -16.75 6.38 -2.56
CA LEU A 44 -15.52 5.81 -2.04
C LEU A 44 -15.93 5.07 -0.79
N ARG A 45 -15.72 3.76 -0.76
CA ARG A 45 -15.95 2.95 0.42
C ARG A 45 -14.85 3.22 1.44
N VAL A 46 -14.99 4.30 2.20
CA VAL A 46 -13.99 4.81 3.17
C VAL A 46 -13.51 3.71 4.12
N GLY A 47 -14.43 2.88 4.62
CA GLY A 47 -14.09 1.74 5.49
C GLY A 47 -13.14 0.75 4.82
N ARG A 48 -13.43 0.36 3.57
CA ARG A 48 -12.55 -0.55 2.79
C ARG A 48 -11.19 0.09 2.51
N ALA A 49 -11.18 1.36 2.09
CA ALA A 49 -9.93 2.05 1.80
C ALA A 49 -9.03 2.16 3.04
N ARG A 50 -9.58 2.51 4.22
CA ARG A 50 -8.83 2.55 5.48
C ARG A 50 -8.27 1.18 5.87
N TRP A 51 -9.08 0.13 5.72
CA TRP A 51 -8.62 -1.24 5.98
C TRP A 51 -7.44 -1.63 5.08
N LEU A 52 -7.53 -1.34 3.77
CA LEU A 52 -6.45 -1.61 2.83
C LEU A 52 -5.19 -0.81 3.13
N VAL A 53 -5.31 0.42 3.66
CA VAL A 53 -4.13 1.16 4.13
C VAL A 53 -3.43 0.41 5.27
N VAL A 54 -4.18 -0.03 6.28
CA VAL A 54 -3.62 -0.76 7.43
C VAL A 54 -2.95 -2.06 6.99
N VAL A 55 -3.62 -2.86 6.16
CA VAL A 55 -3.06 -4.11 5.62
C VAL A 55 -1.78 -3.82 4.82
N GLY A 56 -1.79 -2.79 3.98
CA GLY A 56 -0.64 -2.39 3.18
C GLY A 56 0.56 -2.00 4.04
N LEU A 57 0.34 -1.26 5.13
CA LEU A 57 1.37 -0.87 6.09
C LEU A 57 1.97 -2.07 6.81
N ILE A 58 1.14 -3.05 7.20
CA ILE A 58 1.62 -4.29 7.84
C ILE A 58 2.50 -5.08 6.87
N MET A 59 2.05 -5.26 5.62
CA MET A 59 2.81 -5.96 4.58
C MET A 59 4.14 -5.24 4.28
N ALA A 60 4.10 -3.92 4.09
CA ALA A 60 5.29 -3.12 3.83
C ALA A 60 6.27 -3.17 5.00
N GLY A 61 5.77 -3.06 6.24
CA GLY A 61 6.58 -3.14 7.45
C GLY A 61 7.27 -4.51 7.58
N TRP A 62 6.55 -5.60 7.33
CA TRP A 62 7.12 -6.95 7.35
C TRP A 62 8.15 -7.14 6.25
N GLY A 63 7.83 -6.81 4.99
CA GLY A 63 8.76 -6.97 3.86
C GLY A 63 10.03 -6.15 4.04
N LEU A 64 9.91 -4.93 4.57
CA LEU A 64 11.06 -4.10 4.93
C LEU A 64 11.88 -4.73 6.05
N ALA A 65 11.24 -5.20 7.13
CA ALA A 65 11.91 -5.84 8.26
C ALA A 65 12.68 -7.09 7.83
N THR A 66 12.12 -7.91 6.94
CA THR A 66 12.78 -9.10 6.40
C THR A 66 13.94 -8.75 5.48
N LEU A 67 13.90 -7.62 4.75
CA LEU A 67 15.02 -7.22 3.89
C LEU A 67 16.20 -6.65 4.69
N ILE A 68 15.96 -6.06 5.85
CA ILE A 68 17.00 -5.47 6.69
C ILE A 68 17.61 -6.43 7.72
N THR A 69 16.97 -7.58 7.95
CA THR A 69 17.44 -8.63 8.88
C THR A 69 18.15 -9.72 8.11
#